data_AF-A0A8T4U138-F1
#
_entry.id   AF-A0A8T4U138-F1
#
_cell.length_a   1.000
_cell.length_b   1.000
_cell.length_c   1.000
_cell.angle_alpha   90.00
_cell.angle_beta   90.00
_cell.angle_gamma   90.00
#
_symmetry.space_group_name_H-M   'P 1'
#
loop_
_entity.id
_entity.type
_entity.pdbx_description
1 polymer ?
#
loop_
_entity_poly.entity_id
_entity_poly.type
_entity_poly.pdbx_seq_one_letter_code
_entity_poly.pdbx_strand_id
1 'polypeptide(L)' 'MSKKSSNLSNKEKFTLYLDKTLKDKYKEFCSVKGYIPSRMIEIFIEQELQKAREETKKKER' A
#
# COMPACT_ATOMS: atom_id res chain seq x y z
N MET A 1 14.13 11.38 32.53
CA MET A 1 14.33 11.98 31.19
C MET A 1 13.73 11.04 30.14
N SER A 2 12.69 11.49 29.44
CA SER A 2 11.89 10.69 28.51
C SER A 2 12.66 10.31 27.25
N LYS A 3 12.84 9.01 27.01
CA LYS A 3 13.20 8.49 25.69
C LYS A 3 11.93 8.46 24.83
N LYS A 4 11.66 9.54 24.08
CA LYS A 4 10.67 9.51 22.99
C LYS A 4 11.22 8.61 21.89
N SER A 5 10.61 7.44 21.73
CA SER A 5 10.88 6.50 20.65
C SER A 5 10.53 7.13 19.30
N SER A 6 11.54 7.57 18.56
CA SER A 6 11.41 8.14 17.21
C SER A 6 11.52 7.04 16.15
N ASN A 7 10.57 6.11 16.11
CA ASN A 7 10.46 5.11 15.03
C ASN A 7 9.31 5.40 14.05
N LEU A 8 8.82 6.64 14.00
CA LEU A 8 7.75 7.06 13.07
C LEU A 8 8.26 7.47 11.67
N SER A 9 9.57 7.40 11.38
CA SER A 9 10.19 8.28 10.37
C SER A 9 10.41 7.76 8.95
N ASN A 10 10.06 6.50 8.61
CA ASN A 10 10.30 5.97 7.25
C ASN A 10 9.06 5.97 6.34
N LYS A 11 7.98 6.68 6.70
CA LYS A 11 6.79 6.80 5.85
C LYS A 11 6.84 8.10 5.06
N GLU A 12 6.95 8.00 3.75
CA GLU A 12 6.85 9.13 2.83
C GLU A 12 5.43 9.26 2.26
N LYS A 13 5.02 10.49 1.94
CA LYS A 13 3.73 10.76 1.31
C LYS A 13 3.83 10.51 -0.18
N PHE A 14 2.86 9.80 -0.72
CA PHE A 14 2.72 9.57 -2.15
C PHE A 14 1.31 9.96 -2.61
N THR A 15 1.22 10.70 -3.72
CA THR A 15 -0.05 11.16 -4.28
C THR A 15 -0.37 10.35 -5.52
N LEU A 16 -1.56 9.73 -5.54
CA LEU A 16 -2.07 8.95 -6.66
C LEU A 16 -3.13 9.74 -7.42
N TYR A 17 -2.97 9.82 -8.73
CA TYR A 17 -4.01 10.26 -9.65
C TYR A 17 -4.80 9.03 -10.11
N LEU A 18 -6.08 9.00 -9.76
CA LEU A 18 -7.00 7.92 -10.10
C LEU A 18 -8.23 8.53 -10.77
N ASP A 19 -8.84 7.75 -11.65
CA ASP A 19 -10.18 8.03 -12.13
C ASP A 19 -11.14 8.22 -10.94
N LYS A 20 -12.07 9.19 -11.07
CA LYS A 20 -12.99 9.56 -9.99
C LYS A 20 -13.90 8.40 -9.62
N THR A 21 -14.48 7.72 -10.61
CA THR A 21 -15.39 6.59 -10.38
C THR A 21 -14.67 5.43 -9.72
N LEU A 22 -13.42 5.14 -10.13
CA LEU A 22 -12.60 4.12 -9.48
C LEU A 22 -12.33 4.46 -8.00
N LYS A 23 -11.94 5.71 -7.72
CA LYS A 23 -11.67 6.18 -6.35
C LYS A 23 -12.89 6.05 -5.46
N ASP A 24 -14.07 6.41 -5.96
CA ASP A 24 -15.31 6.37 -5.19
C ASP A 24 -15.73 4.92 -4.89
N LYS A 25 -15.68 4.03 -5.89
CA LYS A 25 -15.91 2.59 -5.70
C LYS A 25 -14.95 1.97 -4.70
N TYR A 26 -13.67 2.34 -4.77
CA TYR A 26 -12.66 1.83 -3.85
C TYR A 26 -12.90 2.29 -2.41
N LYS A 27 -13.27 3.56 -2.22
CA LYS A 27 -13.64 4.10 -0.91
C LYS A 27 -14.85 3.37 -0.32
N GLU A 28 -15.89 3.16 -1.12
CA GLU A 28 -17.08 2.43 -0.69
C GLU A 28 -16.74 0.99 -0.28
N PHE A 29 -15.97 0.28 -1.11
CA PHE A 29 -15.47 -1.05 -0.80
C PHE A 29 -14.72 -1.09 0.53
N CYS A 30 -13.79 -0.16 0.75
CA CYS A 30 -13.07 -0.08 2.02
C CYS A 30 -14.00 0.25 3.19
N SER A 31 -14.97 1.13 3.02
CA SER A 31 -15.95 1.48 4.06
C SER A 31 -16.78 0.27 4.49
N VAL A 32 -17.30 -0.50 3.53
CA VAL A 32 -18.13 -1.69 3.80
C VAL A 32 -17.33 -2.77 4.54
N LYS A 33 -16.03 -2.89 4.23
CA LYS A 33 -15.15 -3.89 4.85
C LYS A 33 -14.43 -3.41 6.11
N GLY A 34 -14.59 -2.14 6.50
CA GLY A 34 -13.87 -1.54 7.62
C GLY A 34 -12.36 -1.39 7.36
N TYR A 35 -11.95 -1.25 6.11
CA TYR A 35 -10.55 -1.12 5.70
C TYR A 35 -10.12 0.34 5.59
N ILE A 36 -8.82 0.57 5.81
CA ILE A 36 -8.18 1.87 5.60
C ILE A 36 -7.63 1.90 4.16
N PRO A 37 -8.10 2.80 3.28
CA PRO A 37 -7.68 2.83 1.87
C PRO A 37 -6.16 2.88 1.67
N SER A 38 -5.45 3.71 2.44
CA SER A 38 -3.99 3.84 2.33
C SER A 38 -3.27 2.54 2.70
N ARG A 39 -3.74 1.82 3.72
CA ARG A 39 -3.17 0.53 4.13
C ARG A 39 -3.39 -0.55 3.08
N MET A 40 -4.56 -0.54 2.45
CA MET A 40 -4.86 -1.49 1.38
C MET A 40 -4.02 -1.26 0.13
N ILE A 41 -3.72 0.00 -0.20
CA ILE A 41 -2.77 0.33 -1.27
C ILE A 41 -1.35 -0.15 -0.91
N GLU A 42 -0.91 0.05 0.33
CA GLU A 42 0.40 -0.43 0.81
C GLU A 42 0.52 -1.96 0.67
N ILE A 43 -0.49 -2.70 1.14
CA ILE A 43 -0.54 -4.17 1.01
C ILE A 43 -0.50 -4.60 -0.46
N PHE A 44 -1.25 -3.91 -1.33
CA PHE A 44 -1.24 -4.20 -2.75
C PHE A 44 0.16 -4.02 -3.36
N ILE A 45 0.84 -2.92 -3.05
CA ILE A 45 2.20 -2.64 -3.52
C ILE A 45 3.17 -3.72 -3.04
N GLU A 46 3.11 -4.12 -1.76
CA GLU A 46 3.95 -5.18 -1.20
C GLU A 46 3.76 -6.51 -1.95
N GLN A 47 2.50 -6.88 -2.24
CA GLN A 47 2.17 -8.11 -2.97
C GLN A 47 2.68 -8.09 -4.42
N GLU A 48 2.49 -6.98 -5.15
CA GLU A 48 2.97 -6.85 -6.52
C GLU A 48 4.50 -6.90 -6.60
N LEU A 49 5.20 -6.25 -5.65
CA LEU A 49 6.66 -6.33 -5.55
C LEU A 49 7.14 -7.75 -5.25
N GLN A 50 6.43 -8.49 -4.41
CA GLN A 50 6.77 -9.88 -4.12
C GLN A 50 6.60 -10.77 -5.35
N LYS A 51 5.49 -10.63 -6.09
CA LYS A 51 5.26 -11.35 -7.35
C LYS A 51 6.37 -11.07 -8.38
N ALA A 52 6.72 -9.79 -8.57
CA ALA A 52 7.79 -9.40 -9.50
C ALA A 52 9.15 -10.03 -9.13
N ARG A 53 9.47 -10.15 -7.83
CA ARG A 53 10.70 -10.82 -7.36
C ARG A 53 10.67 -12.31 -7.65
N GLU A 54 9.54 -12.97 -7.47
CA GLU A 54 9.39 -14.40 -7.74
C GLU A 54 9.47 -14.71 -9.25
N GLU A 55 8.91 -13.84 -10.09
CA GLU A 55 9.04 -13.94 -11.55
C GLU A 55 10.49 -13.78 -12.02
N THR A 56 11.22 -12.81 -11.44
CA THR A 56 12.63 -12.58 -11.77
C THR A 56 13.48 -13.81 -11.44
N LYS A 57 13.26 -14.44 -10.28
CA LYS A 57 13.97 -15.67 -9.88
C LYS A 57 13.67 -16.89 -10.75
N LYS A 58 12.53 -16.92 -11.43
CA LYS A 58 12.16 -18.01 -12.36
C LYS A 58 12.79 -17.86 -13.74
N LYS A 59 13.14 -16.63 -14.16
CA LYS A 59 13.80 -16.37 -15.45
C LYS A 59 15.30 -16.65 -15.46
N GLU A 60 15.93 -16.69 -14.29
CA GLU A 60 17.37 -16.97 -14.12
C GLU A 60 17.68 -18.45 -13.87
N ARG A 61 16.68 -19.34 -13.94
CA ARG A 61 16.81 -20.80 -13.85
C ARG A 61 16.42 -21.44 -15.17
#